data_AF-A0A9P5GZV5-F1
#
_entry.id   AF-A0A9P5GZV5-F1
#
_cell.length_a   1.000
_cell.length_b   1.000
_cell.length_c   1.000
_cell.angle_alpha   90.00
_cell.angle_beta   90.00
_cell.angle_gamma   90.00
#
_symmetry.space_group_name_H-M   'P 1'
#
loop_
_entity.id
_entity.type
_entity.pdbx_description
1 polymer ?
#
loop_
_entity_poly.entity_id
_entity_poly.type
_entity_poly.pdbx_seq_one_letter_code
_entity_poly.pdbx_strand_id
1 'polypeptide(L)'
;MKPLCLIFIFCAYATSVVDAAPRPRGEEPVNIKARAKFPGRKLHEAVWAPVLKKYGFDKVGEVIDPKFDLKTRSNCNSTQVEDTSGNCKDCGINKTPNADGTACVWTISGCPENQILAEDKTCQSCSGNEEPNSTGIKCVDPTAEDDDGGELEIEPPENEEEKDERQGNCPDGKILDPSIGGQDSSTEDPKCIADDDEKCPSGQIAASRKKGSTFDDDTYEPECGKDSDPDFECSDLKTFDYKYISPGGGLSVQHSCRDTQETEEKKKEKYNERVEEAKGVNERQKEREEQKKRTRGGWCWVSLAMAGAWTEMVDDVSSLSEDEVDGMLALYPDDMPIPSGNGTPPNYVVEYDLFNLAETEMDTSAFWGAIVQVIPRLFKGASGGAPKIVKELGTGARKAPSKSAISAAKNSKTIQKILKDDRYLDCLSTAADTAIGVATSNLTLDVPDARFSIDWGRTAVESTPAPEGKAQGGFSRMTLTYSTKEDLKGYDYAMRYTYDDSYWHRDRLPYEVCQKVADGLDNEITSLEGREDGKLRGDDNDAISSYWCTYNIDCEGRP
;
A
#
# COMPACT_ATOMS: atom_id res chain seq x y z
N MET A 1 -78.69 -23.34 -42.27
CA MET A 1 -77.43 -23.70 -42.97
C MET A 1 -76.27 -23.09 -42.18
N LYS A 2 -75.29 -23.87 -41.74
CA LYS A 2 -73.97 -23.34 -41.33
C LYS A 2 -73.09 -23.29 -42.60
N PRO A 3 -72.13 -22.36 -42.72
CA PRO A 3 -70.77 -22.67 -42.26
C PRO A 3 -69.94 -21.50 -41.69
N LEU A 4 -68.79 -21.90 -41.12
CA LEU A 4 -67.63 -21.14 -40.65
C LEU A 4 -67.02 -20.20 -41.71
N CYS A 5 -66.30 -19.14 -41.28
CA CYS A 5 -64.83 -19.04 -41.45
C CYS A 5 -64.20 -17.79 -40.79
N LEU A 6 -62.92 -17.96 -40.43
CA LEU A 6 -61.95 -17.02 -39.84
C LEU A 6 -61.65 -15.79 -40.73
N ILE A 7 -61.10 -14.71 -40.14
CA ILE A 7 -59.72 -14.19 -40.35
C ILE A 7 -59.49 -12.85 -39.59
N PHE A 8 -58.26 -12.71 -39.06
CA PHE A 8 -57.63 -11.57 -38.37
C PHE A 8 -57.43 -10.30 -39.24
N ILE A 9 -57.35 -9.11 -38.61
CA ILE A 9 -56.16 -8.20 -38.54
C ILE A 9 -56.59 -6.78 -38.09
N PHE A 10 -55.82 -6.25 -37.12
CA PHE A 10 -55.55 -4.87 -36.68
C PHE A 10 -56.31 -3.66 -37.31
N CYS A 11 -56.78 -2.75 -36.44
CA CYS A 11 -56.15 -1.42 -36.28
C CYS A 11 -56.80 -0.55 -35.17
N ALA A 12 -55.92 0.08 -34.40
CA ALA A 12 -55.97 1.42 -33.80
C ALA A 12 -57.25 1.92 -33.11
N TYR A 13 -57.13 2.28 -31.83
CA TYR A 13 -57.78 3.50 -31.31
C TYR A 13 -56.88 4.20 -30.29
N ALA A 14 -56.45 5.40 -30.66
CA ALA A 14 -56.16 6.48 -29.73
C ALA A 14 -57.49 7.08 -29.27
N THR A 15 -57.65 7.38 -27.99
CA THR A 15 -57.90 8.75 -27.48
C THR A 15 -58.11 8.72 -25.97
N SER A 16 -57.66 9.83 -25.40
CA SER A 16 -57.51 10.21 -24.00
C SER A 16 -58.78 10.66 -23.29
N VAL A 17 -58.60 10.88 -21.98
CA VAL A 17 -59.35 11.75 -21.04
C VAL A 17 -60.57 11.11 -20.36
N VAL A 18 -60.39 10.76 -19.08
CA VAL A 18 -61.46 10.86 -18.07
C VAL A 18 -60.85 11.40 -16.77
N ASP A 19 -61.33 12.58 -16.37
CA ASP A 19 -61.15 13.20 -15.05
C ASP A 19 -61.55 12.24 -13.92
N ALA A 20 -60.69 12.08 -12.92
CA ALA A 20 -61.02 11.39 -11.69
C ALA A 20 -61.21 12.41 -10.55
N ALA A 21 -62.47 12.63 -10.20
CA ALA A 21 -62.93 13.29 -8.98
C ALA A 21 -62.54 12.49 -7.71
N PRO A 22 -62.53 13.11 -6.52
CA PRO A 22 -61.93 12.52 -5.32
C PRO A 22 -62.79 11.42 -4.68
N ARG A 23 -62.14 10.37 -4.16
CA ARG A 23 -62.79 9.26 -3.42
C ARG A 23 -63.15 9.68 -1.98
N PRO A 24 -64.27 9.18 -1.43
CA PRO A 24 -64.68 9.42 -0.05
C PRO A 24 -63.88 8.58 0.97
N ARG A 25 -63.73 9.14 2.17
CA ARG A 25 -63.14 8.50 3.35
C ARG A 25 -64.10 7.47 3.95
N GLY A 26 -63.54 6.35 4.42
CA GLY A 26 -64.10 5.59 5.55
C GLY A 26 -64.39 4.13 5.27
N GLU A 27 -63.37 3.27 5.29
CA GLU A 27 -63.49 1.86 5.68
C GLU A 27 -62.20 1.44 6.42
N GLU A 28 -62.35 0.95 7.66
CA GLU A 28 -61.25 0.41 8.48
C GLU A 28 -60.88 -1.01 8.03
N PRO A 29 -59.59 -1.37 7.92
CA PRO A 29 -59.18 -2.75 7.69
C PRO A 29 -59.11 -3.56 8.99
N VAL A 30 -59.71 -4.74 8.94
CA VAL A 30 -59.74 -5.77 9.99
C VAL A 30 -58.32 -6.29 10.30
N ASN A 31 -57.94 -6.22 11.58
CA ASN A 31 -56.66 -6.69 12.10
C ASN A 31 -56.68 -8.21 12.39
N ILE A 32 -55.87 -9.00 11.66
CA ILE A 32 -55.62 -10.42 11.99
C ILE A 32 -54.33 -10.50 12.82
N LYS A 33 -54.45 -10.87 14.10
CA LYS A 33 -53.30 -11.12 15.01
C LYS A 33 -52.77 -12.54 14.82
N ALA A 34 -51.54 -12.68 14.31
CA ALA A 34 -50.74 -13.89 14.48
C ALA A 34 -49.57 -13.60 15.45
N ARG A 35 -49.49 -14.35 16.55
CA ARG A 35 -48.39 -14.29 17.53
C ARG A 35 -47.35 -15.37 17.18
N ALA A 36 -46.14 -14.96 16.79
CA ALA A 36 -44.98 -15.84 16.79
C ALA A 36 -44.13 -15.58 18.06
N LYS A 37 -43.74 -16.64 18.78
CA LYS A 37 -42.80 -16.60 19.92
C LYS A 37 -41.39 -16.93 19.42
N PHE A 38 -40.40 -16.10 19.73
CA PHE A 38 -38.97 -16.40 19.49
C PHE A 38 -38.19 -16.59 20.82
N PRO A 39 -37.20 -17.51 20.91
CA PRO A 39 -36.45 -17.80 22.14
C PRO A 39 -35.05 -17.13 22.15
N GLY A 40 -34.93 -15.94 22.76
CA GLY A 40 -33.72 -15.10 22.64
C GLY A 40 -32.55 -15.34 23.63
N ARG A 41 -32.74 -15.96 24.79
CA ARG A 41 -31.66 -16.00 25.82
C ARG A 41 -30.57 -17.05 25.61
N LYS A 42 -30.87 -18.20 25.00
CA LYS A 42 -29.90 -19.32 24.89
C LYS A 42 -28.84 -19.14 23.79
N LEU A 43 -29.11 -18.29 22.80
CA LEU A 43 -28.19 -18.07 21.68
C LEU A 43 -27.06 -17.11 22.07
N HIS A 44 -27.34 -16.13 22.93
CA HIS A 44 -26.36 -15.14 23.39
C HIS A 44 -25.26 -15.76 24.28
N GLU A 45 -25.63 -16.64 25.21
CA GLU A 45 -24.67 -17.33 26.10
C GLU A 45 -23.79 -18.33 25.34
N ALA A 46 -24.30 -18.95 24.26
CA ALA A 46 -23.57 -19.93 23.46
C ALA A 46 -22.46 -19.30 22.59
N VAL A 47 -22.61 -18.03 22.22
CA VAL A 47 -21.66 -17.31 21.34
C VAL A 47 -20.46 -16.76 22.12
N TRP A 48 -20.66 -16.33 23.37
CA TRP A 48 -19.62 -15.65 24.16
C TRP A 48 -18.75 -16.57 25.00
N ALA A 49 -19.23 -17.75 25.40
CA ALA A 49 -18.49 -18.70 26.22
C ALA A 49 -17.14 -19.19 25.63
N PRO A 50 -17.00 -19.45 24.31
CA PRO A 50 -15.72 -19.86 23.72
C PRO A 50 -14.69 -18.72 23.67
N VAL A 51 -15.15 -17.47 23.54
CA VAL A 51 -14.29 -16.27 23.46
C VAL A 51 -13.67 -16.01 24.82
N LEU A 52 -14.45 -16.06 25.90
CA LEU A 52 -13.97 -15.82 27.27
C LEU A 52 -12.96 -16.88 27.72
N LYS A 53 -13.19 -18.15 27.37
CA LYS A 53 -12.28 -19.27 27.69
C LYS A 53 -10.93 -19.18 26.98
N LYS A 54 -10.88 -18.56 25.78
CA LYS A 54 -9.64 -18.35 25.02
C LYS A 54 -8.70 -17.35 25.70
N TYR A 55 -9.25 -16.43 26.51
CA TYR A 55 -8.49 -15.37 27.18
C TYR A 55 -8.38 -15.58 28.70
N GLY A 56 -8.66 -16.80 29.18
CA GLY A 56 -8.44 -17.17 30.58
C GLY A 56 -9.48 -16.60 31.56
N PHE A 57 -10.63 -16.14 31.08
CA PHE A 57 -11.69 -15.59 31.93
C PHE A 57 -12.74 -16.64 32.27
N ASP A 58 -13.00 -16.85 33.55
CA ASP A 58 -13.98 -17.82 34.03
C ASP A 58 -15.41 -17.24 34.12
N LYS A 59 -15.57 -15.90 34.14
CA LYS A 59 -16.85 -15.18 34.18
C LYS A 59 -16.76 -13.82 33.48
N VAL A 60 -17.90 -13.31 33.03
CA VAL A 60 -18.05 -11.92 32.57
C VAL A 60 -17.93 -10.99 33.79
N GLY A 61 -16.87 -10.17 33.89
CA GLY A 61 -16.79 -9.07 34.86
C GLY A 61 -15.50 -8.82 35.67
N GLU A 62 -14.32 -9.36 35.32
CA GLU A 62 -13.05 -8.96 35.97
C GLU A 62 -12.36 -7.79 35.23
N VAL A 63 -11.83 -6.81 35.98
CA VAL A 63 -11.17 -5.59 35.46
C VAL A 63 -9.71 -5.52 35.94
N ILE A 64 -8.80 -5.10 35.05
CA ILE A 64 -7.40 -4.73 35.33
C ILE A 64 -7.26 -3.22 35.10
N ASP A 65 -6.49 -2.55 35.97
CA ASP A 65 -6.24 -1.10 35.95
C ASP A 65 -4.78 -0.80 35.52
N PRO A 66 -4.51 -0.40 34.27
CA PRO A 66 -3.15 -0.04 33.84
C PRO A 66 -2.89 1.47 33.96
N LYS A 67 -1.79 1.83 34.65
CA LYS A 67 -1.20 3.17 34.64
C LYS A 67 -0.42 3.41 33.34
N PHE A 68 -0.62 4.57 32.72
CA PHE A 68 0.09 5.03 31.52
C PHE A 68 1.27 5.95 31.85
N ASP A 69 2.38 5.79 31.12
CA ASP A 69 3.49 6.74 31.05
C ASP A 69 3.70 7.12 29.57
N LEU A 70 3.50 8.40 29.24
CA LEU A 70 3.57 8.96 27.89
C LEU A 70 4.79 9.87 27.80
N LYS A 71 5.87 9.44 27.14
CA LYS A 71 6.93 10.36 26.70
C LYS A 71 6.59 10.93 25.32
N THR A 72 6.61 12.24 25.22
CA THR A 72 6.39 13.03 24.00
C THR A 72 7.50 12.80 22.97
N ARG A 73 7.14 12.64 21.69
CA ARG A 73 8.08 12.54 20.56
C ARG A 73 8.78 13.90 20.33
N SER A 74 10.05 13.87 19.93
CA SER A 74 10.86 15.05 19.58
C SER A 74 10.28 15.83 18.39
N ASN A 75 10.45 17.16 18.39
CA ASN A 75 9.99 18.06 17.33
C ASN A 75 11.06 18.33 16.23
N CYS A 76 12.21 17.66 16.27
CA CYS A 76 13.29 17.87 15.29
C CYS A 76 13.03 17.16 13.95
N ASN A 77 13.60 17.70 12.86
CA ASN A 77 13.45 17.09 11.54
C ASN A 77 14.25 15.76 11.43
N SER A 78 14.06 15.02 10.32
CA SER A 78 14.71 13.70 10.13
C SER A 78 16.24 13.72 9.96
N THR A 79 16.87 14.90 9.89
CA THR A 79 18.33 15.07 9.78
C THR A 79 18.93 15.76 11.01
N GLN A 80 18.11 15.99 12.04
CA GLN A 80 18.49 16.73 13.24
C GLN A 80 18.28 15.89 14.51
N VAL A 81 19.03 16.23 15.54
CA VAL A 81 18.91 15.65 16.88
C VAL A 81 18.60 16.74 17.88
N GLU A 82 17.80 16.42 18.89
CA GLU A 82 17.47 17.34 19.97
C GLU A 82 18.58 17.33 21.01
N ASP A 83 19.22 18.48 21.21
CA ASP A 83 20.22 18.64 22.26
C ASP A 83 19.57 18.66 23.65
N THR A 84 20.40 18.59 24.70
CA THR A 84 19.93 18.63 26.10
C THR A 84 19.17 19.92 26.49
N SER A 85 19.19 20.95 25.65
CA SER A 85 18.47 22.21 25.84
C SER A 85 17.17 22.28 25.02
N GLY A 86 16.80 21.20 24.30
CA GLY A 86 15.61 21.15 23.45
C GLY A 86 15.79 21.79 22.08
N ASN A 87 17.02 22.11 21.66
CA ASN A 87 17.28 22.69 20.34
C ASN A 87 17.67 21.60 19.33
N CYS A 88 17.26 21.78 18.07
CA CYS A 88 17.59 20.85 16.99
C CYS A 88 18.96 21.17 16.38
N LYS A 89 19.89 20.21 16.38
CA LYS A 89 21.22 20.28 15.76
C LYS A 89 21.29 19.36 14.54
N ASP A 90 21.78 19.86 13.41
CA ASP A 90 21.96 19.07 12.19
C ASP A 90 23.11 18.06 12.34
N CYS A 91 22.92 16.84 11.82
CA CYS A 91 23.92 15.79 11.85
C CYS A 91 25.07 15.98 10.83
N GLY A 92 24.90 16.79 9.79
CA GLY A 92 25.91 17.00 8.77
C GLY A 92 26.06 15.85 7.77
N ILE A 93 27.01 15.97 6.84
CA ILE A 93 27.18 15.04 5.70
C ILE A 93 27.63 13.67 6.22
N ASN A 94 27.03 12.60 5.69
CA ASN A 94 27.29 11.18 6.03
C ASN A 94 26.91 10.77 7.47
N LYS A 95 25.97 11.50 8.10
CA LYS A 95 25.44 11.17 9.42
C LYS A 95 23.91 11.23 9.44
N THR A 96 23.28 10.43 10.29
CA THR A 96 21.82 10.39 10.50
C THR A 96 21.51 10.35 12.00
N PRO A 97 20.35 10.86 12.46
CA PRO A 97 19.90 10.68 13.83
C PRO A 97 19.78 9.19 14.19
N ASN A 98 20.14 8.83 15.42
CA ASN A 98 19.85 7.51 15.97
C ASN A 98 18.34 7.34 16.25
N ALA A 99 17.92 6.12 16.63
CA ALA A 99 16.50 5.77 16.73
C ALA A 99 15.69 6.58 17.75
N ASP A 100 16.34 7.14 18.78
CA ASP A 100 15.71 7.98 19.79
C ASP A 100 15.84 9.49 19.49
N GLY A 101 16.52 9.87 18.41
CA GLY A 101 16.69 11.26 17.97
C GLY A 101 17.60 12.10 18.86
N THR A 102 18.43 11.47 19.71
CA THR A 102 19.29 12.17 20.69
C THR A 102 20.75 12.32 20.27
N ALA A 103 21.23 11.54 19.29
CA ALA A 103 22.62 11.57 18.84
C ALA A 103 22.76 11.30 17.34
N CYS A 104 23.75 11.92 16.72
CA CYS A 104 24.09 11.68 15.32
C CYS A 104 25.05 10.49 15.21
N VAL A 105 24.73 9.58 14.31
CA VAL A 105 25.56 8.40 13.99
C VAL A 105 25.98 8.44 12.53
N TRP A 106 27.15 7.89 12.22
CA TRP A 106 27.62 7.75 10.85
C TRP A 106 26.67 6.88 10.02
N THR A 107 26.30 7.32 8.82
CA THR A 107 25.34 6.61 7.95
C THR A 107 25.86 5.23 7.53
N ILE A 108 27.17 5.09 7.36
CA ILE A 108 27.81 3.85 6.89
C ILE A 108 28.03 2.86 8.04
N SER A 109 28.52 3.33 9.19
CA SER A 109 28.85 2.45 10.33
C SER A 109 27.73 2.31 11.37
N GLY A 110 26.79 3.25 11.43
CA GLY A 110 25.81 3.35 12.52
C GLY A 110 26.42 3.70 13.88
N CYS A 111 27.72 4.00 13.93
CA CYS A 111 28.45 4.29 15.15
C CYS A 111 28.39 5.79 15.51
N PRO A 112 28.49 6.13 16.81
CA PRO A 112 28.63 7.52 17.26
C PRO A 112 29.79 8.26 16.58
N GLU A 113 29.71 9.59 16.54
CA GLU A 113 30.66 10.46 15.83
C GLU A 113 32.13 10.24 16.19
N ASN A 114 32.42 9.82 17.43
CA ASN A 114 33.76 9.57 17.95
C ASN A 114 34.19 8.09 17.89
N GLN A 115 33.46 7.24 17.16
CA GLN A 115 33.71 5.80 17.09
C GLN A 115 33.72 5.31 15.64
N ILE A 116 34.54 4.29 15.38
CA ILE A 116 34.58 3.55 14.12
C ILE A 116 33.94 2.17 14.30
N LEU A 117 33.45 1.57 13.21
CA LEU A 117 32.99 0.19 13.23
C LEU A 117 34.19 -0.76 13.17
N ALA A 118 34.48 -1.45 14.26
CA ALA A 118 35.49 -2.50 14.29
C ALA A 118 35.03 -3.72 13.48
N GLU A 119 35.96 -4.63 13.16
CA GLU A 119 35.67 -5.84 12.38
C GLU A 119 34.63 -6.76 13.05
N ASP A 120 34.53 -6.72 14.37
CA ASP A 120 33.55 -7.48 15.16
C ASP A 120 32.14 -6.84 15.18
N LYS A 121 31.94 -5.77 14.40
CA LYS A 121 30.71 -4.96 14.32
C LYS A 121 30.36 -4.22 15.61
N THR A 122 31.31 -4.05 16.51
CA THR A 122 31.17 -3.15 17.66
C THR A 122 31.73 -1.77 17.33
N CYS A 123 31.20 -0.74 17.97
CA CYS A 123 31.71 0.62 17.81
C CYS A 123 32.89 0.83 18.77
N GLN A 124 34.07 1.09 18.22
CA GLN A 124 35.31 1.30 18.98
C GLN A 124 35.73 2.77 18.90
N SER A 125 36.13 3.34 20.03
CA SER A 125 36.66 4.72 20.06
C SER A 125 38.06 4.79 19.47
N CYS A 126 38.38 5.86 18.74
CA CYS A 126 39.75 6.12 18.28
C CYS A 126 40.70 6.36 19.45
N SER A 127 41.96 5.95 19.29
CA SER A 127 42.93 6.01 20.39
C SER A 127 43.75 7.30 20.35
N GLY A 128 43.94 7.94 21.49
CA GLY A 128 44.79 9.15 21.57
C GLY A 128 44.24 10.34 20.80
N ASN A 129 45.07 10.93 19.93
CA ASN A 129 44.75 12.11 19.11
C ASN A 129 44.20 11.73 17.72
N GLU A 130 43.91 10.45 17.48
CA GLU A 130 43.36 10.00 16.21
C GLU A 130 41.87 10.37 16.11
N GLU A 131 41.45 10.80 14.93
CA GLU A 131 40.04 11.07 14.63
C GLU A 131 39.53 10.06 13.59
N PRO A 132 38.24 9.65 13.63
CA PRO A 132 37.64 8.88 12.56
C PRO A 132 37.79 9.63 11.23
N ASN A 133 38.26 8.94 10.20
CA ASN A 133 38.28 9.46 8.85
C ASN A 133 36.86 9.80 8.35
N SER A 134 36.76 10.46 7.20
CA SER A 134 35.48 10.94 6.64
C SER A 134 34.42 9.86 6.38
N THR A 135 34.77 8.57 6.47
CA THR A 135 33.86 7.43 6.34
C THR A 135 33.49 6.78 7.68
N GLY A 136 34.12 7.14 8.79
CA GLY A 136 33.90 6.51 10.10
C GLY A 136 34.39 5.06 10.17
N ILE A 137 35.39 4.69 9.34
CA ILE A 137 35.90 3.31 9.22
C ILE A 137 37.32 3.16 9.78
N LYS A 138 38.15 4.20 9.68
CA LYS A 138 39.54 4.16 10.17
C LYS A 138 39.82 5.37 11.05
N CYS A 139 40.62 5.20 12.09
CA CYS A 139 41.20 6.31 12.84
C CYS A 139 42.45 6.79 12.09
N VAL A 140 42.61 8.10 11.93
CA VAL A 140 43.77 8.71 11.26
C VAL A 140 44.39 9.76 12.17
N ASP A 141 45.72 9.83 12.16
CA ASP A 141 46.46 10.91 12.78
C ASP A 141 46.55 12.07 11.78
N PRO A 142 45.95 13.25 12.08
CA PRO A 142 45.97 14.39 11.16
C PRO A 142 47.35 15.03 10.97
N THR A 143 48.41 14.54 11.63
CA THR A 143 49.76 15.15 11.62
C THR A 143 50.84 14.42 10.82
N ALA A 144 50.53 13.30 10.16
CA ALA A 144 51.49 12.61 9.29
C ALA A 144 51.50 13.21 7.86
N GLU A 145 52.58 13.89 7.48
CA GLU A 145 52.84 14.36 6.11
C GLU A 145 53.56 13.27 5.31
N ASP A 146 52.98 12.83 4.18
CA ASP A 146 53.58 11.87 3.25
C ASP A 146 54.62 12.57 2.35
N ASP A 147 55.90 12.19 2.46
CA ASP A 147 57.06 12.77 1.77
C ASP A 147 57.77 11.67 0.97
N ASP A 148 57.48 11.55 -0.33
CA ASP A 148 58.25 10.71 -1.27
C ASP A 148 58.20 11.31 -2.69
N GLY A 149 59.26 12.04 -3.05
CA GLY A 149 59.48 12.58 -4.39
C GLY A 149 60.97 12.56 -4.76
N GLY A 150 61.43 11.43 -5.29
CA GLY A 150 62.79 11.25 -5.84
C GLY A 150 62.76 11.01 -7.35
N GLU A 151 63.41 11.90 -8.09
CA GLU A 151 63.54 11.91 -9.56
C GLU A 151 64.63 10.92 -10.03
N LEU A 152 64.31 10.02 -10.96
CA LEU A 152 65.18 8.96 -11.48
C LEU A 152 65.57 9.24 -12.95
N GLU A 153 66.86 9.17 -13.28
CA GLU A 153 67.38 9.20 -14.66
C GLU A 153 67.24 7.82 -15.33
N ILE A 154 66.79 7.81 -16.60
CA ILE A 154 66.45 6.61 -17.39
C ILE A 154 67.67 6.15 -18.23
N GLU A 155 68.29 5.04 -17.87
CA GLU A 155 68.96 4.13 -18.81
C GLU A 155 67.93 3.09 -19.30
N PRO A 156 67.96 2.64 -20.56
CA PRO A 156 66.98 1.67 -21.07
C PRO A 156 67.17 0.31 -20.38
N PRO A 157 66.21 -0.19 -19.58
CA PRO A 157 66.27 -1.53 -19.04
C PRO A 157 65.47 -2.46 -19.95
N GLU A 158 66.12 -3.49 -20.47
CA GLU A 158 65.49 -4.80 -20.38
C GLU A 158 66.23 -5.49 -19.24
N ASN A 159 65.85 -5.17 -17.99
CA ASN A 159 66.25 -6.00 -16.86
C ASN A 159 65.56 -7.35 -17.06
N GLU A 160 66.32 -8.45 -17.00
CA GLU A 160 65.78 -9.83 -17.12
C GLU A 160 64.58 -10.05 -16.19
N GLU A 161 64.51 -9.33 -15.07
CA GLU A 161 63.40 -9.33 -14.11
C GLU A 161 62.04 -8.90 -14.71
N GLU A 162 62.00 -7.84 -15.53
CA GLU A 162 60.74 -7.37 -16.13
C GLU A 162 60.22 -8.36 -17.20
N LYS A 163 61.15 -9.03 -17.88
CA LYS A 163 60.82 -10.11 -18.81
C LYS A 163 60.24 -11.31 -18.07
N ASP A 164 60.84 -11.69 -16.94
CA ASP A 164 60.35 -12.78 -16.09
C ASP A 164 58.96 -12.46 -15.51
N GLU A 165 58.69 -11.22 -15.12
CA GLU A 165 57.36 -10.78 -14.64
C GLU A 165 56.30 -10.84 -15.75
N ARG A 166 56.62 -10.40 -16.97
CA ARG A 166 55.71 -10.46 -18.13
C ARG A 166 55.49 -11.89 -18.63
N GLN A 167 56.50 -12.75 -18.55
CA GLN A 167 56.39 -14.17 -18.91
C GLN A 167 55.57 -14.94 -17.86
N GLY A 168 55.86 -14.75 -16.57
CA GLY A 168 55.24 -15.50 -15.49
C GLY A 168 55.37 -17.02 -15.69
N ASN A 169 54.29 -17.76 -15.45
CA ASN A 169 54.25 -19.22 -15.71
C ASN A 169 53.97 -19.58 -17.19
N CYS A 170 54.05 -18.63 -18.12
CA CYS A 170 53.89 -18.94 -19.54
C CYS A 170 55.09 -19.69 -20.14
N PRO A 171 54.86 -20.58 -21.13
CA PRO A 171 55.95 -21.23 -21.86
C PRO A 171 56.88 -20.22 -22.53
N ASP A 172 58.16 -20.58 -22.71
CA ASP A 172 59.15 -19.74 -23.39
C ASP A 172 58.64 -19.20 -24.74
N GLY A 173 58.87 -17.90 -24.97
CA GLY A 173 58.36 -17.17 -26.14
C GLY A 173 56.90 -16.72 -26.02
N LYS A 174 56.28 -16.85 -24.84
CA LYS A 174 54.95 -16.34 -24.53
C LYS A 174 54.95 -15.48 -23.27
N ILE A 175 54.03 -14.54 -23.23
CA ILE A 175 53.79 -13.64 -22.10
C ILE A 175 52.34 -13.79 -21.60
N LEU A 176 52.09 -13.36 -20.36
CA LEU A 176 50.75 -13.25 -19.79
C LEU A 176 49.88 -12.35 -20.69
N ASP A 177 48.64 -12.75 -20.96
CA ASP A 177 47.70 -11.96 -21.75
C ASP A 177 47.17 -10.78 -20.91
N PRO A 178 47.60 -9.54 -21.16
CA PRO A 178 47.21 -8.40 -20.34
C PRO A 178 45.70 -8.11 -20.43
N SER A 179 45.02 -8.64 -21.45
CA SER A 179 43.57 -8.49 -21.57
C SER A 179 42.78 -9.37 -20.59
N ILE A 180 43.41 -10.38 -19.98
CA ILE A 180 42.81 -11.29 -19.00
C ILE A 180 43.18 -10.78 -17.60
N GLY A 181 42.39 -9.83 -17.09
CA GLY A 181 42.66 -9.22 -15.78
C GLY A 181 42.84 -10.24 -14.65
N GLY A 182 43.67 -9.88 -13.66
CA GLY A 182 43.90 -10.68 -12.46
C GLY A 182 44.94 -11.81 -12.61
N GLN A 183 45.72 -11.81 -13.69
CA GLN A 183 46.86 -12.70 -13.88
C GLN A 183 48.15 -12.01 -13.43
N ASP A 184 49.01 -12.77 -12.78
CA ASP A 184 50.34 -12.34 -12.32
C ASP A 184 51.35 -13.47 -12.55
N SER A 185 52.62 -13.22 -12.24
CA SER A 185 53.71 -14.19 -12.39
C SER A 185 53.50 -15.48 -11.58
N SER A 186 52.60 -15.48 -10.59
CA SER A 186 52.30 -16.62 -9.74
C SER A 186 51.08 -17.43 -10.17
N THR A 187 50.33 -16.97 -11.18
CA THR A 187 49.10 -17.61 -11.65
C THR A 187 49.40 -19.01 -12.20
N GLU A 188 48.79 -20.07 -11.65
CA GLU A 188 49.15 -21.47 -11.92
C GLU A 188 48.87 -21.90 -13.37
N ASP A 189 47.73 -21.46 -13.94
CA ASP A 189 47.32 -21.74 -15.32
C ASP A 189 47.00 -20.43 -16.06
N PRO A 190 48.00 -19.59 -16.40
CA PRO A 190 47.76 -18.31 -17.01
C PRO A 190 47.32 -18.46 -18.48
N LYS A 191 46.69 -17.41 -19.01
CA LYS A 191 46.40 -17.33 -20.44
C LYS A 191 47.59 -16.63 -21.08
N CYS A 192 48.26 -17.35 -21.97
CA CYS A 192 49.49 -16.89 -22.59
C CYS A 192 49.25 -16.50 -24.04
N ILE A 193 49.84 -15.39 -24.46
CA ILE A 193 49.93 -14.95 -25.86
C ILE A 193 51.39 -14.97 -26.30
N ALA A 194 51.67 -15.09 -27.60
CA ALA A 194 53.04 -14.96 -28.07
C ALA A 194 53.61 -13.58 -27.72
N ASP A 195 54.91 -13.52 -27.41
CA ASP A 195 55.60 -12.25 -27.24
C ASP A 195 55.80 -11.61 -28.62
N ASP A 196 54.85 -10.75 -29.00
CA ASP A 196 54.87 -10.08 -30.28
C ASP A 196 55.94 -8.97 -30.33
N ASP A 197 56.43 -8.47 -29.18
CA ASP A 197 57.50 -7.47 -29.13
C ASP A 197 58.83 -8.06 -29.64
N GLU A 198 59.11 -9.34 -29.36
CA GLU A 198 60.30 -10.05 -29.87
C GLU A 198 60.32 -10.18 -31.41
N LYS A 199 59.16 -10.07 -32.07
CA LYS A 199 59.04 -10.12 -33.53
C LYS A 199 59.31 -8.76 -34.18
N CYS A 200 59.38 -7.68 -33.41
CA CYS A 200 59.60 -6.34 -33.92
C CYS A 200 61.09 -6.01 -34.11
N PRO A 201 61.44 -5.14 -35.08
CA PRO A 201 62.80 -4.64 -35.21
C PRO A 201 63.29 -3.95 -33.92
N SER A 202 64.58 -4.06 -33.61
CA SER A 202 65.17 -3.44 -32.41
C SER A 202 64.80 -1.96 -32.28
N GLY A 203 64.29 -1.58 -31.11
CA GLY A 203 63.78 -0.23 -30.82
C GLY A 203 62.33 0.02 -31.23
N GLN A 204 61.57 -1.03 -31.60
CA GLN A 204 60.13 -0.99 -31.85
C GLN A 204 59.41 -2.00 -30.97
N ILE A 205 58.14 -1.72 -30.68
CA ILE A 205 57.23 -2.60 -29.95
C ILE A 205 56.01 -2.93 -30.82
N ALA A 206 55.32 -4.02 -30.49
CA ALA A 206 54.14 -4.47 -31.20
C ALA A 206 52.87 -3.77 -30.70
N ALA A 207 51.93 -3.51 -31.61
CA ALA A 207 50.57 -3.16 -31.25
C ALA A 207 49.84 -4.37 -30.63
N SER A 208 48.98 -4.11 -29.64
CA SER A 208 48.16 -5.13 -29.01
C SER A 208 47.19 -5.74 -30.02
N ARG A 209 47.06 -7.08 -29.97
CA ARG A 209 46.12 -7.83 -30.82
C ARG A 209 44.69 -7.30 -30.68
N LYS A 210 43.92 -7.31 -31.77
CA LYS A 210 42.52 -6.86 -31.74
C LYS A 210 41.67 -7.83 -30.92
N LYS A 211 40.79 -7.29 -30.09
CA LYS A 211 39.88 -8.11 -29.29
C LYS A 211 39.06 -9.06 -30.17
N GLY A 212 39.06 -10.36 -29.82
CA GLY A 212 38.28 -11.40 -30.50
C GLY A 212 38.89 -11.94 -31.79
N SER A 213 40.10 -11.54 -32.16
CA SER A 213 40.83 -12.18 -33.26
C SER A 213 41.48 -13.48 -32.80
N THR A 214 41.18 -14.58 -33.48
CA THR A 214 41.90 -15.84 -33.34
C THR A 214 43.06 -15.84 -34.32
N PHE A 215 44.25 -15.45 -33.87
CA PHE A 215 45.47 -15.58 -34.64
C PHE A 215 46.23 -16.83 -34.23
N ASP A 216 46.89 -17.45 -35.19
CA ASP A 216 47.87 -18.50 -34.93
C ASP A 216 49.18 -17.80 -34.52
N ASP A 217 49.65 -18.10 -33.31
CA ASP A 217 50.82 -17.47 -32.69
C ASP A 217 52.07 -17.53 -33.58
N ASP A 218 52.22 -18.60 -34.36
CA ASP A 218 53.41 -18.86 -35.18
C ASP A 218 53.41 -18.05 -36.48
N THR A 219 52.23 -17.67 -36.97
CA THR A 219 52.08 -16.99 -38.26
C THR A 219 51.65 -15.53 -38.14
N TYR A 220 51.35 -15.08 -36.93
CA TYR A 220 50.97 -13.69 -36.68
C TYR A 220 52.16 -12.75 -36.81
N GLU A 221 52.06 -11.82 -37.76
CA GLU A 221 52.98 -10.70 -37.96
C GLU A 221 52.40 -9.44 -37.27
N PRO A 222 52.97 -8.99 -36.14
CA PRO A 222 52.47 -7.81 -35.44
C PRO A 222 52.76 -6.52 -36.21
N GLU A 223 51.89 -5.54 -36.00
CA GLU A 223 52.13 -4.18 -36.45
C GLU A 223 53.15 -3.53 -35.49
N CYS A 224 54.37 -3.29 -35.96
CA CYS A 224 55.47 -2.72 -35.17
C CYS A 224 55.61 -1.20 -35.35
N GLY A 225 55.94 -0.50 -34.28
CA GLY A 225 56.23 0.94 -34.31
C GLY A 225 57.11 1.38 -33.15
N LYS A 226 57.65 2.59 -33.23
CA LYS A 226 58.40 3.20 -32.13
C LYS A 226 57.44 3.49 -30.97
N ASP A 227 57.81 3.07 -29.77
CA ASP A 227 57.07 3.44 -28.57
C ASP A 227 57.06 4.97 -28.39
N SER A 228 55.87 5.54 -28.18
CA SER A 228 55.71 6.97 -27.94
C SER A 228 55.78 7.34 -26.45
N ASP A 229 55.58 6.38 -25.56
CA ASP A 229 55.55 6.55 -24.10
C ASP A 229 55.91 5.23 -23.38
N PRO A 230 57.22 4.91 -23.28
CA PRO A 230 57.68 3.63 -22.70
C PRO A 230 57.28 3.41 -21.25
N ASP A 231 57.03 4.50 -20.51
CA ASP A 231 56.66 4.49 -19.09
C ASP A 231 55.13 4.52 -18.90
N PHE A 232 54.35 4.26 -19.96
CA PHE A 232 52.89 4.30 -19.88
C PHE A 232 52.35 3.14 -19.05
N GLU A 233 51.69 3.48 -17.95
CA GLU A 233 50.97 2.53 -17.11
C GLU A 233 49.51 2.95 -16.93
N CYS A 234 48.63 1.94 -16.86
CA CYS A 234 47.23 2.17 -16.54
C CYS A 234 47.02 2.29 -15.04
N SER A 235 46.48 3.43 -14.59
CA SER A 235 46.23 3.69 -13.17
C SER A 235 45.19 2.77 -12.51
N ASP A 236 44.28 2.17 -13.31
CA ASP A 236 43.28 1.23 -12.81
C ASP A 236 43.73 -0.20 -13.09
N LEU A 237 43.94 -0.99 -12.01
CA LEU A 237 44.30 -2.42 -12.05
C LEU A 237 43.29 -3.29 -12.82
N LYS A 238 42.10 -2.76 -13.12
CA LYS A 238 41.06 -3.42 -13.93
C LYS A 238 41.20 -3.16 -15.42
N THR A 239 42.13 -2.29 -15.79
CA THR A 239 42.45 -1.94 -17.16
C THR A 239 43.86 -2.39 -17.51
N PHE A 240 44.12 -2.54 -18.80
CA PHE A 240 45.42 -2.91 -19.32
C PHE A 240 45.87 -1.92 -20.39
N ASP A 241 47.18 -1.83 -20.58
CA ASP A 241 47.76 -1.01 -21.64
C ASP A 241 47.48 -1.65 -23.01
N TYR A 242 46.59 -0.99 -23.76
CA TYR A 242 46.28 -1.34 -25.13
C TYR A 242 47.07 -0.46 -26.10
N LYS A 243 48.07 -1.08 -26.73
CA LYS A 243 48.98 -0.53 -27.72
C LYS A 243 48.33 -0.53 -29.10
N TYR A 244 48.38 0.59 -29.84
CA TYR A 244 47.87 0.68 -31.20
C TYR A 244 48.72 1.60 -32.09
N ILE A 245 48.85 1.28 -33.39
CA ILE A 245 49.54 2.18 -34.33
C ILE A 245 48.63 3.34 -34.71
N SER A 246 49.15 4.57 -34.58
CA SER A 246 48.42 5.77 -34.99
C SER A 246 48.23 5.80 -36.52
N PRO A 247 46.99 6.01 -37.03
CA PRO A 247 46.71 6.01 -38.47
C PRO A 247 47.30 7.20 -39.26
N GLY A 248 48.21 7.98 -38.67
CA GLY A 248 48.71 9.27 -39.18
C GLY A 248 50.07 9.25 -39.89
N GLY A 249 50.61 8.09 -40.28
CA GLY A 249 51.84 8.00 -41.10
C GLY A 249 53.16 8.08 -40.33
N GLY A 250 53.12 8.27 -39.01
CA GLY A 250 54.23 7.90 -38.13
C GLY A 250 54.00 6.48 -37.63
N LEU A 251 54.96 5.57 -37.86
CA LEU A 251 54.98 4.24 -37.25
C LEU A 251 55.28 4.37 -35.75
N SER A 252 54.38 5.00 -34.99
CA SER A 252 54.47 5.15 -33.54
C SER A 252 53.33 4.40 -32.88
N VAL A 253 53.66 3.62 -31.86
CA VAL A 253 52.70 2.94 -30.99
C VAL A 253 52.20 3.94 -29.95
N GLN A 254 50.87 4.09 -29.89
CA GLN A 254 50.18 4.86 -28.87
C GLN A 254 49.52 3.92 -27.86
N HIS A 255 49.39 4.42 -26.64
CA HIS A 255 48.88 3.66 -25.51
C HIS A 255 47.47 4.13 -25.15
N SER A 256 46.67 3.21 -24.62
CA SER A 256 45.33 3.52 -24.10
C SER A 256 44.91 2.48 -23.09
N CYS A 257 44.27 2.89 -22.00
CA CYS A 257 43.74 1.94 -21.03
C CYS A 257 42.43 1.33 -21.51
N ARG A 258 42.36 0.00 -21.58
CA ARG A 258 41.14 -0.75 -21.89
C ARG A 258 40.75 -1.65 -20.74
N ASP A 259 39.45 -1.84 -20.54
CA ASP A 259 38.95 -2.81 -19.57
C ASP A 259 39.46 -4.22 -19.89
N THR A 260 39.91 -4.91 -18.86
CA THR A 260 40.18 -6.35 -18.92
C THR A 260 38.89 -7.13 -19.23
N GLN A 261 39.02 -8.32 -19.83
CA GLN A 261 37.90 -9.20 -20.14
C GLN A 261 37.05 -9.48 -18.90
N GLU A 262 37.68 -9.75 -17.75
CA GLU A 262 36.99 -9.97 -16.48
C GLU A 262 36.16 -8.74 -16.07
N THR A 263 36.70 -7.54 -16.26
CA THR A 263 36.01 -6.29 -15.92
C THR A 263 34.83 -6.03 -16.86
N GLU A 264 34.98 -6.28 -18.15
CA GLU A 264 33.88 -6.17 -19.10
C GLU A 264 32.77 -7.18 -18.84
N GLU A 265 33.12 -8.42 -18.49
CA GLU A 265 32.16 -9.47 -18.12
C GLU A 265 31.39 -9.07 -16.86
N LYS A 266 32.08 -8.56 -15.82
CA LYS A 266 31.43 -8.01 -14.61
C LYS A 266 30.53 -6.81 -14.94
N LYS A 267 30.93 -5.91 -15.84
CA LYS A 267 30.09 -4.78 -16.30
C LYS A 267 28.83 -5.28 -17.02
N LYS A 268 28.96 -6.32 -17.85
CA LYS A 268 27.85 -6.95 -18.58
C LYS A 268 26.89 -7.68 -17.64
N GLU A 269 27.41 -8.40 -16.65
CA GLU A 269 26.61 -9.07 -15.61
C GLU A 269 25.79 -8.05 -14.82
N LYS A 270 26.42 -7.01 -14.27
CA LYS A 270 25.73 -5.91 -13.57
C LYS A 270 24.70 -5.18 -14.43
N TYR A 271 24.91 -5.10 -15.75
CA TYR A 271 23.92 -4.53 -16.66
C TYR A 271 22.71 -5.47 -16.78
N ASN A 272 22.93 -6.77 -16.98
CA ASN A 272 21.86 -7.76 -17.08
C ASN A 272 21.04 -7.85 -15.78
N GLU A 273 21.67 -7.81 -14.61
CA GLU A 273 20.99 -7.78 -13.31
C GLU A 273 20.03 -6.59 -13.22
N ARG A 274 20.48 -5.39 -13.59
CA ARG A 274 19.63 -4.17 -13.59
C ARG A 274 18.47 -4.27 -14.58
N VAL A 275 18.68 -4.91 -15.73
CA VAL A 275 17.60 -5.12 -16.73
C VAL A 275 16.55 -6.10 -16.20
N GLU A 276 16.96 -7.20 -15.59
CA GLU A 276 16.02 -8.17 -15.01
C GLU A 276 15.28 -7.60 -13.79
N GLU A 277 15.96 -6.80 -12.95
CA GLU A 277 15.31 -6.07 -11.85
C GLU A 277 14.25 -5.10 -12.37
N ALA A 278 14.58 -4.31 -13.42
CA ALA A 278 13.64 -3.38 -14.04
C ALA A 278 12.43 -4.08 -14.67
N LYS A 279 12.60 -5.26 -15.29
CA LYS A 279 11.48 -6.08 -15.78
C LYS A 279 10.57 -6.52 -14.64
N GLY A 280 11.15 -6.97 -13.52
CA GLY A 280 10.39 -7.37 -12.33
C GLY A 280 9.59 -6.22 -11.70
N VAL A 281 10.12 -4.99 -11.73
CA VAL A 281 9.41 -3.79 -11.25
C VAL A 281 8.19 -3.49 -12.12
N ASN A 282 8.32 -3.56 -13.45
CA ASN A 282 7.20 -3.32 -14.37
C ASN A 282 6.08 -4.36 -14.20
N GLU A 283 6.42 -5.63 -14.04
CA GLU A 283 5.43 -6.69 -13.81
C GLU A 283 4.70 -6.51 -12.46
N ARG A 284 5.43 -6.19 -11.39
CA ARG A 284 4.84 -5.90 -10.07
C ARG A 284 3.95 -4.66 -10.09
N GLN A 285 4.36 -3.62 -10.82
CA GLN A 285 3.55 -2.42 -10.98
C GLN A 285 2.25 -2.73 -11.73
N LYS A 286 2.33 -3.47 -12.84
CA LYS A 286 1.17 -3.91 -13.60
C LYS A 286 0.22 -4.77 -12.75
N GLU A 287 0.75 -5.71 -11.98
CA GLU A 287 -0.05 -6.55 -11.07
C GLU A 287 -0.75 -5.72 -9.99
N ARG A 288 -0.06 -4.71 -9.43
CA ARG A 288 -0.65 -3.76 -8.47
C ARG A 288 -1.76 -2.92 -9.11
N GLU A 289 -1.55 -2.41 -10.32
CA GLU A 289 -2.58 -1.64 -11.04
C GLU A 289 -3.81 -2.49 -11.35
N GLU A 290 -3.63 -3.72 -11.81
CA GLU A 290 -4.72 -4.68 -12.02
C GLU A 290 -5.42 -5.03 -10.69
N GLN A 291 -4.68 -5.15 -9.58
CA GLN A 291 -5.26 -5.36 -8.26
C GLN A 291 -6.14 -4.17 -7.84
N LYS A 292 -5.68 -2.93 -8.02
CA LYS A 292 -6.49 -1.74 -7.72
C LYS A 292 -7.78 -1.70 -8.54
N LYS A 293 -7.70 -2.01 -9.83
CA LYS A 293 -8.87 -2.12 -10.73
C LYS A 293 -9.87 -3.16 -10.22
N ARG A 294 -9.40 -4.37 -9.87
CA ARG A 294 -10.26 -5.42 -9.30
C ARG A 294 -10.90 -4.99 -7.97
N THR A 295 -10.13 -4.34 -7.10
CA THR A 295 -10.60 -3.82 -5.82
C THR A 295 -11.72 -2.80 -6.00
N ARG A 296 -11.53 -1.83 -6.91
CA ARG A 296 -12.57 -0.84 -7.24
C ARG A 296 -13.79 -1.50 -7.85
N GLY A 297 -13.61 -2.41 -8.81
CA GLY A 297 -14.70 -3.15 -9.43
C GLY A 297 -15.52 -3.92 -8.41
N GLY A 298 -14.85 -4.63 -7.50
CA GLY A 298 -15.50 -5.39 -6.44
C GLY A 298 -16.24 -4.48 -5.47
N TRP A 299 -15.60 -3.40 -5.03
CA TRP A 299 -16.25 -2.41 -4.16
C TRP A 299 -17.50 -1.79 -4.79
N CYS A 300 -17.43 -1.36 -6.05
CA CYS A 300 -18.56 -0.79 -6.77
C CYS A 300 -19.70 -1.78 -6.96
N TRP A 301 -19.37 -3.01 -7.36
CA TRP A 301 -20.38 -4.06 -7.54
C TRP A 301 -21.10 -4.35 -6.24
N VAL A 302 -20.34 -4.53 -5.15
CA VAL A 302 -20.91 -4.83 -3.84
C VAL A 302 -21.82 -3.68 -3.37
N SER A 303 -21.34 -2.43 -3.44
CA SER A 303 -22.08 -1.26 -2.97
C SER A 303 -23.39 -1.07 -3.75
N LEU A 304 -23.36 -1.21 -5.07
CA LEU A 304 -24.54 -1.10 -5.92
C LEU A 304 -25.53 -2.25 -5.70
N ALA A 305 -25.03 -3.48 -5.53
CA ALA A 305 -25.89 -4.63 -5.24
C ALA A 305 -26.66 -4.44 -3.92
N MET A 306 -26.01 -3.88 -2.89
CA MET A 306 -26.67 -3.59 -1.60
C MET A 306 -27.72 -2.53 -1.69
N ALA A 307 -27.40 -1.49 -2.45
CA ALA A 307 -28.25 -0.34 -2.61
C ALA A 307 -29.43 -0.62 -3.56
N GLY A 308 -29.59 -1.88 -4.02
CA GLY A 308 -30.71 -2.30 -4.83
C GLY A 308 -30.63 -1.82 -6.28
N ALA A 309 -29.43 -1.51 -6.78
CA ALA A 309 -29.25 -1.07 -8.17
C ALA A 309 -29.88 -2.04 -9.18
N TRP A 310 -29.86 -3.33 -8.86
CA TRP A 310 -30.27 -4.41 -9.74
C TRP A 310 -31.51 -5.17 -9.23
N THR A 311 -32.43 -4.48 -8.56
CA THR A 311 -33.69 -5.06 -8.04
C THR A 311 -34.51 -5.79 -9.10
N GLU A 312 -34.56 -5.28 -10.32
CA GLU A 312 -35.26 -5.91 -11.45
C GLU A 312 -34.63 -7.22 -11.94
N MET A 313 -33.36 -7.46 -11.58
CA MET A 313 -32.58 -8.64 -11.98
C MET A 313 -32.04 -9.40 -10.77
N VAL A 314 -32.71 -9.32 -9.61
CA VAL A 314 -32.28 -9.98 -8.36
C VAL A 314 -32.07 -11.48 -8.56
N ASP A 315 -32.98 -12.15 -9.27
CA ASP A 315 -32.84 -13.58 -9.54
C ASP A 315 -31.61 -13.87 -10.40
N ASP A 316 -31.39 -13.09 -11.46
CA ASP A 316 -30.23 -13.20 -12.34
C ASP A 316 -28.91 -12.95 -11.57
N VAL A 317 -28.84 -11.88 -10.77
CA VAL A 317 -27.64 -11.53 -9.97
C VAL A 317 -27.40 -12.57 -8.88
N SER A 318 -28.46 -13.14 -8.30
CA SER A 318 -28.36 -14.22 -7.30
C SER A 318 -27.97 -15.58 -7.88
N SER A 319 -28.02 -15.71 -9.20
CA SER A 319 -27.62 -16.93 -9.91
C SER A 319 -26.18 -16.89 -10.40
N LEU A 320 -25.49 -15.76 -10.23
CA LEU A 320 -24.09 -15.61 -10.62
C LEU A 320 -23.21 -16.58 -9.83
N SER A 321 -22.41 -17.34 -10.57
CA SER A 321 -21.35 -18.16 -9.99
C SER A 321 -20.19 -17.30 -9.50
N GLU A 322 -19.38 -17.87 -8.60
CA GLU A 322 -18.16 -17.22 -8.11
C GLU A 322 -17.21 -16.86 -9.26
N ASP A 323 -17.04 -17.76 -10.24
CA ASP A 323 -16.21 -17.56 -11.43
C ASP A 323 -16.70 -16.39 -12.31
N GLU A 324 -18.03 -16.18 -12.42
CA GLU A 324 -18.58 -15.05 -13.17
C GLU A 324 -18.31 -13.71 -12.46
N VAL A 325 -18.46 -13.67 -11.14
CA VAL A 325 -18.18 -12.46 -10.35
C VAL A 325 -16.68 -12.15 -10.37
N ASP A 326 -15.82 -13.14 -10.16
CA ASP A 326 -14.36 -12.97 -10.21
C ASP A 326 -13.87 -12.56 -11.59
N GLY A 327 -14.39 -13.21 -12.64
CA GLY A 327 -14.08 -12.86 -14.01
C GLY A 327 -14.50 -11.43 -14.36
N MET A 328 -15.66 -10.98 -13.88
CA MET A 328 -16.15 -9.61 -14.09
C MET A 328 -15.17 -8.57 -13.54
N LEU A 329 -14.53 -8.82 -12.40
CA LEU A 329 -13.56 -7.88 -11.82
C LEU A 329 -12.31 -7.69 -12.69
N ALA A 330 -11.96 -8.67 -13.53
CA ALA A 330 -10.91 -8.54 -14.53
C ALA A 330 -11.38 -7.94 -15.86
N LEU A 331 -12.68 -7.70 -16.05
CA LEU A 331 -13.25 -7.01 -17.20
C LEU A 331 -13.39 -5.50 -16.94
N TYR A 332 -12.50 -4.93 -16.12
CA TYR A 332 -12.44 -3.50 -15.86
C TYR A 332 -12.21 -2.76 -17.20
N PRO A 333 -13.06 -1.78 -17.56
CA PRO A 333 -12.94 -1.11 -18.86
C PRO A 333 -11.59 -0.40 -19.02
N ASP A 334 -11.00 -0.47 -20.21
CA ASP A 334 -9.65 0.08 -20.47
C ASP A 334 -9.61 1.61 -20.46
N ASP A 335 -10.75 2.27 -20.70
CA ASP A 335 -10.95 3.72 -20.68
C ASP A 335 -11.20 4.28 -19.28
N MET A 336 -11.38 3.43 -18.27
CA MET A 336 -11.60 3.85 -16.89
C MET A 336 -10.27 4.20 -16.19
N PRO A 337 -10.25 5.26 -15.36
CA PRO A 337 -9.05 5.65 -14.64
C PRO A 337 -8.60 4.54 -13.69
N ILE A 338 -7.28 4.45 -13.49
CA ILE A 338 -6.71 3.57 -12.47
C ILE A 338 -7.03 4.16 -11.09
N PRO A 339 -7.70 3.40 -10.20
CA PRO A 339 -8.02 3.88 -8.86
C PRO A 339 -6.76 4.26 -8.07
N SER A 340 -6.84 5.31 -7.26
CA SER A 340 -5.78 5.68 -6.31
C SER A 340 -5.72 4.70 -5.13
N GLY A 341 -4.63 4.76 -4.36
CA GLY A 341 -4.45 3.92 -3.17
C GLY A 341 -4.47 2.42 -3.48
N ASN A 342 -5.25 1.65 -2.72
CA ASN A 342 -5.49 0.22 -2.92
C ASN A 342 -6.71 -0.08 -3.84
N GLY A 343 -7.40 0.96 -4.33
CA GLY A 343 -8.59 0.86 -5.15
C GLY A 343 -9.92 0.87 -4.39
N THR A 344 -9.92 0.84 -3.06
CA THR A 344 -11.12 1.06 -2.24
C THR A 344 -11.27 2.56 -1.97
N PRO A 345 -12.47 3.18 -2.13
CA PRO A 345 -12.69 4.52 -1.61
C PRO A 345 -12.50 4.53 -0.09
N PRO A 346 -11.77 5.51 0.48
CA PRO A 346 -11.71 5.64 1.93
C PRO A 346 -13.12 5.83 2.52
N ASN A 347 -13.40 5.26 3.69
CA ASN A 347 -14.74 5.31 4.27
C ASN A 347 -15.27 6.75 4.45
N TYR A 348 -14.41 7.71 4.78
CA TYR A 348 -14.80 9.12 4.99
C TYR A 348 -15.25 9.82 3.68
N VAL A 349 -14.87 9.28 2.52
CA VAL A 349 -15.27 9.76 1.20
C VAL A 349 -16.69 9.32 0.86
N VAL A 350 -17.23 8.30 1.53
CA VAL A 350 -18.50 7.67 1.17
C VAL A 350 -19.61 8.01 2.17
N GLU A 351 -20.76 8.46 1.68
CA GLU A 351 -22.01 8.58 2.45
C GLU A 351 -23.03 7.57 1.94
N TYR A 352 -23.80 6.97 2.85
CA TYR A 352 -24.93 6.13 2.52
C TYR A 352 -26.19 6.67 3.21
N ASP A 353 -27.17 7.08 2.41
CA ASP A 353 -28.53 7.42 2.83
C ASP A 353 -29.45 6.25 2.44
N LEU A 354 -29.74 5.33 3.37
CA LEU A 354 -30.64 4.20 3.12
C LEU A 354 -32.10 4.64 3.33
N PHE A 355 -32.98 4.47 2.33
CA PHE A 355 -34.35 4.98 2.39
C PHE A 355 -35.38 3.99 2.94
N ASN A 356 -35.11 2.67 2.96
CA ASN A 356 -36.16 1.66 3.25
C ASN A 356 -35.72 0.36 3.97
N LEU A 357 -34.52 0.29 4.56
CA LEU A 357 -34.12 -0.90 5.34
C LEU A 357 -34.59 -0.76 6.79
N ALA A 358 -35.44 -1.69 7.24
CA ALA A 358 -35.71 -1.89 8.66
C ALA A 358 -34.36 -1.99 9.39
N GLU A 359 -34.08 -1.00 10.24
CA GLU A 359 -32.76 -0.77 10.84
C GLU A 359 -32.30 -2.02 11.58
N THR A 360 -31.28 -2.67 11.00
CA THR A 360 -30.31 -3.42 11.78
C THR A 360 -29.10 -2.51 11.86
N GLU A 361 -28.81 -2.01 13.06
CA GLU A 361 -27.74 -1.04 13.30
C GLU A 361 -26.39 -1.60 12.82
N MET A 362 -25.65 -0.83 12.02
CA MET A 362 -24.35 -1.23 11.50
C MET A 362 -23.32 -0.13 11.76
N ASP A 363 -22.28 -0.46 12.52
CA ASP A 363 -21.07 0.34 12.65
C ASP A 363 -20.32 0.33 11.29
N THR A 364 -19.73 1.44 10.86
CA THR A 364 -19.13 1.60 9.51
C THR A 364 -17.89 0.74 9.29
N SER A 365 -17.21 0.31 10.36
CA SER A 365 -16.16 -0.74 10.29
C SER A 365 -16.75 -2.16 10.23
N ALA A 366 -18.00 -2.32 10.64
CA ALA A 366 -18.83 -3.50 10.51
C ALA A 366 -19.75 -3.46 9.26
N PHE A 367 -19.61 -2.44 8.39
CA PHE A 367 -20.37 -2.33 7.14
C PHE A 367 -20.33 -3.66 6.38
N TRP A 368 -19.13 -4.20 6.14
CA TRP A 368 -18.94 -5.53 5.51
C TRP A 368 -19.52 -6.72 6.29
N GLY A 369 -19.64 -6.61 7.61
CA GLY A 369 -20.16 -7.67 8.48
C GLY A 369 -21.68 -7.75 8.52
N ALA A 370 -22.37 -6.66 8.19
CA ALA A 370 -23.81 -6.55 8.37
C ALA A 370 -24.58 -6.51 7.03
N ILE A 371 -23.85 -6.19 5.96
CA ILE A 371 -24.00 -6.67 4.57
C ILE A 371 -24.40 -8.15 4.43
N VAL A 372 -24.06 -8.97 5.43
CA VAL A 372 -24.29 -10.42 5.49
C VAL A 372 -25.76 -10.83 5.46
N GLN A 373 -26.75 -9.94 5.58
CA GLN A 373 -28.17 -10.34 5.54
C GLN A 373 -28.85 -10.25 4.16
N VAL A 374 -28.41 -9.33 3.29
CA VAL A 374 -28.98 -9.19 1.93
C VAL A 374 -28.33 -10.18 0.96
N ILE A 375 -27.03 -10.44 1.15
CA ILE A 375 -26.22 -11.26 0.25
C ILE A 375 -26.40 -12.79 0.33
N PRO A 376 -26.87 -13.41 1.43
CA PRO A 376 -27.20 -14.84 1.42
C PRO A 376 -28.27 -15.18 0.38
N ARG A 377 -29.10 -14.20 -0.01
CA ARG A 377 -30.03 -14.35 -1.15
C ARG A 377 -29.29 -14.38 -2.49
N LEU A 378 -28.19 -13.65 -2.62
CA LEU A 378 -27.35 -13.62 -3.82
C LEU A 378 -26.45 -14.87 -3.96
N PHE A 379 -26.11 -15.55 -2.87
CA PHE A 379 -25.33 -16.79 -2.90
C PHE A 379 -26.07 -17.92 -2.20
N LYS A 380 -27.26 -18.27 -2.71
CA LYS A 380 -28.08 -19.40 -2.21
C LYS A 380 -27.25 -20.69 -2.24
N GLY A 381 -26.72 -21.09 -1.09
CA GLY A 381 -25.97 -22.34 -0.91
C GLY A 381 -24.64 -22.21 -0.16
N ALA A 382 -24.09 -21.00 -0.03
CA ALA A 382 -22.85 -20.77 0.72
C ALA A 382 -23.14 -20.45 2.20
N SER A 383 -23.64 -21.43 2.96
CA SER A 383 -24.10 -21.26 4.36
C SER A 383 -23.02 -20.83 5.38
N GLY A 384 -21.81 -20.50 4.94
CA GLY A 384 -20.79 -19.80 5.74
C GLY A 384 -19.76 -18.99 4.95
N GLY A 385 -19.87 -18.92 3.62
CA GLY A 385 -18.84 -18.34 2.74
C GLY A 385 -19.13 -16.92 2.25
N ALA A 386 -20.40 -16.54 2.12
CA ALA A 386 -20.81 -15.26 1.54
C ALA A 386 -20.19 -14.01 2.21
N PRO A 387 -20.10 -13.91 3.56
CA PRO A 387 -19.47 -12.76 4.21
C PRO A 387 -18.00 -12.57 3.81
N LYS A 388 -17.29 -13.69 3.66
CA LYS A 388 -15.88 -13.71 3.30
C LYS A 388 -15.70 -13.27 1.85
N ILE A 389 -16.49 -13.84 0.93
CA ILE A 389 -16.45 -13.49 -0.49
C ILE A 389 -16.67 -11.98 -0.67
N VAL A 390 -17.69 -11.44 -0.02
CA VAL A 390 -18.05 -10.02 -0.18
C VAL A 390 -16.97 -9.11 0.37
N LYS A 391 -16.45 -9.43 1.56
CA LYS A 391 -15.31 -8.71 2.13
C LYS A 391 -14.09 -8.77 1.21
N GLU A 392 -13.79 -9.93 0.63
CA GLU A 392 -12.67 -10.09 -0.29
C GLU A 392 -12.86 -9.31 -1.61
N LEU A 393 -14.09 -9.26 -2.14
CA LEU A 393 -14.43 -8.45 -3.32
C LEU A 393 -14.24 -6.95 -3.04
N GLY A 394 -14.72 -6.46 -1.90
CA GLY A 394 -14.61 -5.05 -1.54
C GLY A 394 -13.23 -4.55 -1.16
N THR A 395 -12.39 -5.44 -0.63
CA THR A 395 -11.04 -5.12 -0.16
C THR A 395 -9.94 -5.46 -1.16
N GLY A 396 -10.28 -6.11 -2.28
CA GLY A 396 -9.28 -6.51 -3.27
C GLY A 396 -8.36 -7.65 -2.81
N ALA A 397 -8.75 -8.37 -1.75
CA ALA A 397 -7.98 -9.51 -1.23
C ALA A 397 -8.04 -10.73 -2.16
N ARG A 398 -8.90 -10.70 -3.19
CA ARG A 398 -8.98 -11.77 -4.18
C ARG A 398 -7.77 -11.79 -5.11
N LYS A 399 -7.31 -13.00 -5.40
CA LYS A 399 -6.27 -13.25 -6.40
C LYS A 399 -6.78 -12.88 -7.79
N ALA A 400 -5.86 -12.73 -8.75
CA ALA A 400 -6.24 -12.56 -10.15
C ALA A 400 -7.14 -13.74 -10.60
N PRO A 401 -8.26 -13.46 -11.29
CA PRO A 401 -9.18 -14.50 -11.71
C PRO A 401 -8.55 -15.41 -12.75
N SER A 402 -9.00 -16.66 -12.77
CA SER A 402 -8.56 -17.64 -13.76
C SER A 402 -9.03 -17.27 -15.17
N LYS A 403 -8.37 -17.81 -16.21
CA LYS A 403 -8.83 -17.64 -17.60
C LYS A 403 -10.26 -18.18 -17.81
N SER A 404 -10.63 -19.24 -17.08
CA SER A 404 -12.00 -19.79 -17.11
C SER A 404 -13.00 -18.83 -16.48
N ALA A 405 -12.67 -18.20 -15.35
CA ALA A 405 -13.50 -17.18 -14.71
C ALA A 405 -13.73 -15.97 -15.65
N ILE A 406 -12.67 -15.45 -16.26
CA ILE A 406 -12.79 -14.36 -17.26
C ILE A 406 -13.71 -14.78 -18.43
N SER A 407 -13.57 -16.01 -18.92
CA SER A 407 -14.43 -16.54 -19.99
C SER A 407 -15.89 -16.67 -19.53
N ALA A 408 -16.14 -17.18 -18.32
CA ALA A 408 -17.47 -17.30 -17.73
C ALA A 408 -18.15 -15.93 -17.65
N ALA A 409 -17.45 -14.92 -17.11
CA ALA A 409 -17.93 -13.55 -17.03
C ALA A 409 -18.24 -12.92 -18.41
N LYS A 410 -17.38 -13.14 -19.41
CA LYS A 410 -17.62 -12.66 -20.79
C LYS A 410 -18.87 -13.27 -21.42
N ASN A 411 -19.15 -14.55 -21.12
CA ASN A 411 -20.29 -15.27 -21.66
C ASN A 411 -21.58 -15.08 -20.85
N SER A 412 -21.48 -14.53 -19.63
CA SER A 412 -22.62 -14.29 -18.75
C SER A 412 -23.42 -13.06 -19.18
N LYS A 413 -24.67 -13.27 -19.61
CA LYS A 413 -25.56 -12.16 -20.01
C LYS A 413 -25.80 -11.16 -18.88
N THR A 414 -25.87 -11.64 -17.64
CA THR A 414 -26.07 -10.80 -16.44
C THR A 414 -24.86 -9.90 -16.21
N ILE A 415 -23.65 -10.46 -16.25
CA ILE A 415 -22.41 -9.67 -16.13
C ILE A 415 -22.32 -8.64 -17.25
N GLN A 416 -22.66 -9.01 -18.49
CA GLN A 416 -22.65 -8.07 -19.62
C GLN A 416 -23.67 -6.92 -19.45
N LYS A 417 -24.77 -7.12 -18.72
CA LYS A 417 -25.69 -6.03 -18.35
C LYS A 417 -25.08 -5.15 -17.27
N ILE A 418 -24.48 -5.74 -16.23
CA ILE A 418 -23.82 -5.01 -15.13
C ILE A 418 -22.67 -4.14 -15.65
N LEU A 419 -21.81 -4.69 -16.52
CA LEU A 419 -20.68 -3.96 -17.11
C LEU A 419 -21.11 -2.80 -18.03
N LYS A 420 -22.39 -2.72 -18.40
CA LYS A 420 -22.97 -1.63 -19.20
C LYS A 420 -23.92 -0.75 -18.39
N ASP A 421 -24.06 -1.01 -17.09
CA ASP A 421 -24.90 -0.21 -16.20
C ASP A 421 -24.19 1.11 -15.92
N ASP A 422 -24.83 2.22 -16.29
CA ASP A 422 -24.26 3.57 -16.14
C ASP A 422 -23.84 3.82 -14.69
N ARG A 423 -24.59 3.34 -13.69
CA ARG A 423 -24.25 3.53 -12.27
C ARG A 423 -22.99 2.77 -11.88
N TYR A 424 -22.78 1.59 -12.45
CA TYR A 424 -21.56 0.82 -12.25
C TYR A 424 -20.37 1.53 -12.89
N LEU A 425 -20.50 1.95 -14.15
CA LEU A 425 -19.47 2.70 -14.87
C LEU A 425 -19.13 4.03 -14.18
N ASP A 426 -20.14 4.77 -13.72
CA ASP A 426 -19.98 6.00 -12.95
C ASP A 426 -19.19 5.71 -11.66
N CYS A 427 -19.57 4.67 -10.92
CA CYS A 427 -18.84 4.26 -9.72
C CYS A 427 -17.36 3.95 -10.00
N LEU A 428 -17.07 3.21 -11.09
CA LEU A 428 -15.69 2.90 -11.49
C LEU A 428 -14.89 4.16 -11.85
N SER A 429 -15.55 5.13 -12.49
CA SER A 429 -14.92 6.36 -12.97
C SER A 429 -14.49 7.31 -11.85
N THR A 430 -15.04 7.16 -10.63
CA THR A 430 -14.70 8.04 -9.50
C THR A 430 -13.26 7.84 -9.02
N ALA A 431 -12.53 8.95 -8.84
CA ALA A 431 -11.14 8.92 -8.38
C ALA A 431 -10.78 10.20 -7.61
N ALA A 432 -9.80 10.08 -6.69
CA ALA A 432 -9.36 11.16 -5.80
C ALA A 432 -8.74 12.36 -6.53
N ASP A 433 -8.04 12.12 -7.63
CA ASP A 433 -7.16 13.10 -8.27
C ASP A 433 -7.08 12.88 -9.78
N THR A 434 -8.18 13.07 -10.50
CA THR A 434 -8.06 13.20 -11.96
C THR A 434 -7.71 14.63 -12.30
N ALA A 435 -6.42 14.90 -12.45
CA ALA A 435 -5.89 16.12 -13.08
C ALA A 435 -6.36 16.32 -14.53
N ILE A 436 -7.14 15.37 -15.09
CA ILE A 436 -7.61 15.34 -16.47
C ILE A 436 -9.13 15.31 -16.48
N GLY A 437 -9.75 16.47 -16.27
CA GLY A 437 -11.01 16.99 -16.83
C GLY A 437 -12.27 16.12 -17.03
N VAL A 438 -12.34 14.87 -16.60
CA VAL A 438 -13.44 13.94 -16.97
C VAL A 438 -14.08 13.24 -15.78
N ALA A 439 -13.36 12.91 -14.70
CA ALA A 439 -14.01 12.29 -13.55
C ALA A 439 -14.57 13.34 -12.58
N THR A 440 -15.81 13.11 -12.14
CA THR A 440 -16.43 13.90 -11.09
C THR A 440 -15.78 13.53 -9.75
N SER A 441 -15.25 14.53 -9.05
CA SER A 441 -14.77 14.35 -7.66
C SER A 441 -15.90 13.96 -6.72
N ASN A 442 -17.14 14.30 -7.09
CA ASN A 442 -18.35 14.02 -6.34
C ASN A 442 -19.33 13.25 -7.23
N LEU A 443 -19.61 12.00 -6.84
CA LEU A 443 -20.63 11.17 -7.47
C LEU A 443 -21.76 10.97 -6.47
N THR A 444 -23.00 11.14 -6.92
CA THR A 444 -24.18 10.71 -6.17
C THR A 444 -24.94 9.73 -7.04
N LEU A 445 -25.15 8.52 -6.51
CA LEU A 445 -25.89 7.47 -7.18
C LEU A 445 -27.20 7.24 -6.42
N ASP A 446 -28.30 7.61 -7.08
CA ASP A 446 -29.65 7.32 -6.63
C ASP A 446 -30.05 5.91 -7.11
N VAL A 447 -30.42 5.06 -6.16
CA VAL A 447 -30.89 3.70 -6.40
C VAL A 447 -32.16 3.46 -5.58
N PRO A 448 -33.00 2.47 -5.94
CA PRO A 448 -34.36 2.37 -5.38
C PRO A 448 -34.44 2.36 -3.85
N ASP A 449 -33.45 1.77 -3.19
CA ASP A 449 -33.46 1.58 -1.74
C ASP A 449 -32.48 2.50 -0.99
N ALA A 450 -31.67 3.28 -1.72
CA ALA A 450 -30.64 4.14 -1.13
C ALA A 450 -30.17 5.24 -2.07
N ARG A 451 -29.60 6.29 -1.48
CA ARG A 451 -28.68 7.19 -2.16
C ARG A 451 -27.31 6.95 -1.57
N PHE A 452 -26.29 6.79 -2.41
CA PHE A 452 -24.93 6.80 -1.92
C PHE A 452 -24.12 7.87 -2.65
N SER A 453 -23.28 8.58 -1.91
CA SER A 453 -22.41 9.61 -2.46
C SER A 453 -20.95 9.27 -2.19
N ILE A 454 -20.10 9.54 -3.18
CA ILE A 454 -18.64 9.40 -3.13
C ILE A 454 -18.11 10.79 -3.40
N ASP A 455 -17.56 11.45 -2.39
CA ASP A 455 -17.07 12.82 -2.44
C ASP A 455 -15.61 12.84 -2.01
N TRP A 456 -14.74 12.82 -3.01
CA TRP A 456 -13.29 12.81 -2.84
C TRP A 456 -12.74 14.14 -2.30
N GLY A 457 -13.57 15.20 -2.29
CA GLY A 457 -13.25 16.46 -1.63
C GLY A 457 -13.37 16.39 -0.10
N ARG A 458 -13.98 15.33 0.44
CA ARG A 458 -13.99 15.10 1.89
C ARG A 458 -12.59 14.82 2.37
N THR A 459 -12.12 15.67 3.26
CA THR A 459 -10.97 15.34 4.08
C THR A 459 -11.37 14.25 5.06
N ALA A 460 -10.42 13.38 5.43
CA ALA A 460 -10.55 12.67 6.69
C ALA A 460 -10.65 13.76 7.77
N VAL A 461 -11.87 14.14 8.16
CA VAL A 461 -12.02 14.83 9.43
C VAL A 461 -11.36 13.90 10.42
N GLU A 462 -10.46 14.43 11.27
CA GLU A 462 -9.76 13.67 12.29
C GLU A 462 -10.81 13.00 13.20
N SER A 463 -11.37 11.88 12.74
CA SER A 463 -11.99 10.91 13.59
C SER A 463 -10.81 10.39 14.38
N THR A 464 -10.66 10.93 15.58
CA THR A 464 -9.73 10.41 16.56
C THR A 464 -9.94 8.90 16.57
N PRO A 465 -8.92 8.11 16.17
CA PRO A 465 -9.08 6.67 16.12
C PRO A 465 -9.52 6.19 17.50
N ALA A 466 -10.38 5.17 17.52
CA ALA A 466 -10.77 4.48 18.73
C ALA A 466 -9.52 4.25 19.61
N PRO A 467 -9.54 4.59 20.91
CA PRO A 467 -8.40 4.35 21.78
C PRO A 467 -7.92 2.90 21.66
N GLU A 468 -6.62 2.70 21.42
CA GLU A 468 -6.02 1.37 21.28
C GLU A 468 -6.34 0.50 22.51
N GLY A 469 -6.79 -0.74 22.27
CA GLY A 469 -7.13 -1.71 23.33
C GLY A 469 -8.61 -1.90 23.62
N LYS A 470 -9.52 -1.08 23.05
CA LYS A 470 -10.96 -1.35 23.11
C LYS A 470 -11.41 -2.07 21.84
N ALA A 471 -11.79 -3.34 21.98
CA ALA A 471 -12.30 -4.15 20.88
C ALA A 471 -13.49 -3.47 20.18
N GLN A 472 -13.62 -3.74 18.88
CA GLN A 472 -14.64 -3.29 17.90
C GLN A 472 -16.11 -3.62 18.28
N GLY A 473 -16.53 -3.24 19.48
CA GLY A 473 -17.84 -3.54 20.07
C GLY A 473 -17.98 -3.10 21.53
N GLY A 474 -16.99 -2.41 22.11
CA GLY A 474 -16.98 -1.93 23.49
C GLY A 474 -17.29 -0.45 23.68
N PHE A 475 -17.90 0.22 22.70
CA PHE A 475 -18.39 1.58 22.91
C PHE A 475 -19.73 1.55 23.63
N SER A 476 -19.80 2.17 24.80
CA SER A 476 -21.07 2.50 25.47
C SER A 476 -21.76 3.57 24.64
N ARG A 477 -22.66 3.17 23.74
CA ARG A 477 -23.52 4.09 22.99
C ARG A 477 -24.75 4.41 23.85
N MET A 478 -25.12 5.69 23.96
CA MET A 478 -26.48 6.04 24.38
C MET A 478 -27.29 6.38 23.14
N THR A 479 -28.46 5.76 23.03
CA THR A 479 -29.45 6.06 21.99
C THR A 479 -30.47 7.04 22.59
N LEU A 480 -30.61 8.21 21.98
CA LEU A 480 -31.67 9.16 22.28
C LEU A 480 -32.78 8.99 21.25
N THR A 481 -33.96 8.62 21.74
CA THR A 481 -35.17 8.50 20.93
C THR A 481 -36.08 9.67 21.26
N TYR A 482 -36.38 10.50 20.26
CA TYR A 482 -37.41 11.53 20.38
C TYR A 482 -38.69 10.98 19.77
N SER A 483 -39.74 10.82 20.58
CA SER A 483 -41.08 10.49 20.09
C SER A 483 -42.14 11.15 20.95
N THR A 484 -43.21 11.65 20.33
CA THR A 484 -44.45 11.91 21.04
C THR A 484 -45.22 10.61 21.25
N LYS A 485 -46.19 10.59 22.17
CA LYS A 485 -47.07 9.42 22.37
C LYS A 485 -47.85 9.05 21.12
N GLU A 486 -48.09 10.01 20.21
CA GLU A 486 -48.69 9.76 18.90
C GLU A 486 -47.71 9.08 17.92
N ASP A 487 -46.42 9.46 17.93
CA ASP A 487 -45.39 8.96 17.00
C ASP A 487 -45.02 7.48 17.24
N LEU A 488 -45.18 7.00 18.47
CA LEU A 488 -44.99 5.57 18.83
C LEU A 488 -45.94 4.61 18.08
N LYS A 489 -47.00 5.13 17.43
CA LYS A 489 -47.92 4.33 16.62
C LYS A 489 -47.55 4.29 15.14
N GLY A 490 -46.60 5.13 14.69
CA GLY A 490 -46.29 5.36 13.27
C GLY A 490 -44.91 4.91 12.78
N TYR A 491 -44.01 4.45 13.65
CA TYR A 491 -42.58 4.18 13.33
C TYR A 491 -41.79 5.41 12.85
N ASP A 492 -42.28 6.62 13.07
CA ASP A 492 -41.61 7.86 12.66
C ASP A 492 -40.89 8.47 13.87
N TYR A 493 -39.81 7.85 14.33
CA TYR A 493 -38.96 8.39 15.40
C TYR A 493 -37.56 8.68 14.87
N ALA A 494 -37.04 9.86 15.21
CA ALA A 494 -35.66 10.22 14.91
C ALA A 494 -34.76 9.68 16.02
N MET A 495 -33.88 8.73 15.69
CA MET A 495 -32.81 8.28 16.58
C MET A 495 -31.58 9.20 16.47
N ARG A 496 -31.00 9.55 17.61
CA ARG A 496 -29.67 10.17 17.67
C ARG A 496 -28.76 9.36 18.58
N TYR A 497 -27.49 9.28 18.22
CA TYR A 497 -26.49 8.51 18.96
C TYR A 497 -25.48 9.45 19.63
N THR A 498 -25.18 9.21 20.89
CA THR A 498 -24.03 9.85 21.56
C THR A 498 -22.89 8.86 21.66
N TYR A 499 -21.68 9.32 21.37
CA TYR A 499 -20.44 8.56 21.47
C TYR A 499 -19.60 9.10 22.64
N ASP A 500 -18.59 8.33 23.07
CA ASP A 500 -17.58 8.80 24.03
C ASP A 500 -16.91 10.08 23.54
N ASP A 501 -16.56 11.00 24.44
CA ASP A 501 -16.07 12.32 24.04
C ASP A 501 -14.75 12.29 23.26
N SER A 502 -13.95 11.23 23.46
CA SER A 502 -12.72 10.96 22.71
C SER A 502 -12.95 10.50 21.27
N TYR A 503 -14.21 10.20 20.89
CA TYR A 503 -14.58 9.67 19.58
C TYR A 503 -15.47 10.68 18.83
N TRP A 504 -15.02 11.14 17.68
CA TRP A 504 -15.77 12.11 16.86
C TRP A 504 -16.47 11.40 15.68
N HIS A 505 -17.79 11.55 15.59
CA HIS A 505 -18.64 11.01 14.53
C HIS A 505 -19.58 12.11 14.01
N ARG A 506 -19.92 12.09 12.71
CA ARG A 506 -20.76 13.14 12.08
C ARG A 506 -22.14 13.29 12.72
N ASP A 507 -22.71 12.18 13.20
CA ASP A 507 -24.00 12.13 13.90
C ASP A 507 -23.89 12.22 15.43
N ARG A 508 -22.71 12.54 15.96
CA ARG A 508 -22.51 12.69 17.41
C ARG A 508 -23.32 13.89 17.91
N LEU A 509 -24.22 13.65 18.87
CA LEU A 509 -24.68 14.68 19.78
C LEU A 509 -23.53 15.00 20.75
N PRO A 510 -23.00 16.24 20.78
CA PRO A 510 -22.06 16.64 21.82
C PRO A 510 -22.77 16.52 23.18
N TYR A 511 -22.10 15.98 24.20
CA TYR A 511 -22.67 15.82 25.55
C TYR A 511 -23.24 17.14 26.11
N GLU A 512 -22.67 18.26 25.69
CA GLU A 512 -23.05 19.63 26.06
C GLU A 512 -24.39 20.08 25.43
N VAL A 513 -24.86 19.43 24.34
CA VAL A 513 -26.11 19.77 23.64
C VAL A 513 -27.34 19.05 24.24
N CYS A 514 -27.15 18.18 25.24
CA CYS A 514 -28.24 17.61 26.04
C CYS A 514 -29.08 18.65 26.82
N GLN A 515 -28.80 19.94 26.68
CA GLN A 515 -29.46 21.03 27.41
C GLN A 515 -30.52 21.79 26.61
N LYS A 516 -30.61 21.62 25.28
CA LYS A 516 -31.63 22.32 24.48
C LYS A 516 -31.93 21.63 23.15
N VAL A 517 -32.93 20.76 23.12
CA VAL A 517 -33.50 20.25 21.87
C VAL A 517 -34.68 21.14 21.53
N ALA A 518 -34.52 21.97 20.50
CA ALA A 518 -35.50 22.85 19.81
C ALA A 518 -36.76 23.32 20.59
N ASP A 519 -37.00 24.64 20.57
CA ASP A 519 -38.21 25.24 21.15
C ASP A 519 -39.49 24.54 20.64
N GLY A 520 -40.23 23.89 21.54
CA GLY A 520 -41.51 23.23 21.25
C GLY A 520 -41.56 21.70 21.42
N LEU A 521 -40.45 21.05 21.82
CA LEU A 521 -40.44 19.60 22.11
C LEU A 521 -40.48 19.34 23.62
N ASP A 522 -41.66 18.98 24.14
CA ASP A 522 -41.85 18.47 25.51
C ASP A 522 -41.32 17.02 25.60
N ASN A 523 -40.01 16.85 25.81
CA ASN A 523 -39.40 15.52 25.93
C ASN A 523 -39.29 15.08 27.40
N GLU A 524 -39.92 13.95 27.75
CA GLU A 524 -39.48 13.11 28.87
C GLU A 524 -38.28 12.28 28.40
N ILE A 525 -37.11 12.41 29.04
CA ILE A 525 -35.99 11.48 28.82
C ILE A 525 -36.40 10.14 29.44
N THR A 526 -37.02 9.27 28.67
CA THR A 526 -37.37 7.92 29.11
C THR A 526 -36.37 6.89 28.59
N SER A 527 -35.66 6.28 29.54
CA SER A 527 -34.91 5.02 29.46
C SER A 527 -33.40 5.11 29.20
N LEU A 528 -32.64 4.81 30.26
CA LEU A 528 -31.30 4.21 30.16
C LEU A 528 -31.49 2.68 30.18
N GLU A 529 -31.32 1.99 29.06
CA GLU A 529 -31.27 0.53 29.08
C GLU A 529 -29.86 0.04 29.47
N GLY A 530 -29.79 -0.78 30.52
CA GLY A 530 -28.54 -1.32 31.07
C GLY A 530 -28.45 -1.49 32.60
N ARG A 531 -29.51 -1.22 33.37
CA ARG A 531 -29.52 -1.44 34.84
C ARG A 531 -30.38 -2.65 35.22
N GLU A 532 -29.78 -3.79 35.54
CA GLU A 532 -30.52 -5.01 35.93
C GLU A 532 -30.84 -5.14 37.44
N ASP A 533 -30.37 -4.28 38.34
CA ASP A 533 -30.64 -4.46 39.79
C ASP A 533 -30.95 -3.18 40.61
N GLY A 534 -31.02 -2.01 39.97
CA GLY A 534 -31.50 -0.78 40.61
C GLY A 534 -30.63 -0.23 41.75
N LYS A 535 -29.37 -0.66 41.92
CA LYS A 535 -28.43 -0.06 42.89
C LYS A 535 -26.99 0.00 42.33
N LEU A 536 -26.29 1.09 42.61
CA LEU A 536 -24.84 1.21 42.37
C LEU A 536 -24.07 0.42 43.44
N ARG A 537 -23.01 -0.30 43.07
CA ARG A 537 -22.08 -0.96 44.00
C ARG A 537 -20.69 -0.33 43.86
N GLY A 538 -20.16 0.17 44.97
CA GLY A 538 -18.85 0.83 45.12
C GLY A 538 -18.97 2.06 46.03
N ASP A 539 -17.86 2.52 46.61
CA ASP A 539 -17.81 3.81 47.33
C ASP A 539 -17.84 5.03 46.37
N ASP A 540 -17.97 4.78 45.05
CA ASP A 540 -18.08 5.76 43.98
C ASP A 540 -19.49 6.36 43.85
N ASN A 541 -19.97 6.96 44.94
CA ASN A 541 -21.19 7.78 44.91
C ASN A 541 -21.03 9.06 44.05
N ASP A 542 -19.83 9.34 43.52
CA ASP A 542 -19.46 10.63 42.92
C ASP A 542 -19.12 10.58 41.42
N ALA A 543 -19.25 9.43 40.74
CA ALA A 543 -19.07 9.34 39.28
C ALA A 543 -20.43 9.32 38.54
N ILE A 544 -21.15 10.45 38.63
CA ILE A 544 -22.37 10.82 37.91
C ILE A 544 -23.57 9.85 38.11
N SER A 545 -24.37 10.13 39.14
CA SER A 545 -25.58 9.35 39.47
C SER A 545 -26.89 9.88 38.88
N SER A 546 -26.92 11.06 38.26
CA SER A 546 -28.12 11.64 37.62
C SER A 546 -27.80 12.86 36.75
N TYR A 547 -28.56 13.07 35.68
CA TYR A 547 -28.67 14.38 35.03
C TYR A 547 -29.58 15.28 35.89
N TRP A 548 -29.12 16.49 36.21
CA TRP A 548 -29.93 17.52 36.87
C TRP A 548 -30.39 18.52 35.81
N CYS A 549 -31.68 18.53 35.48
CA CYS A 549 -32.28 19.55 34.63
C CYS A 549 -32.85 20.65 35.53
N THR A 550 -32.30 21.85 35.43
CA THR A 550 -32.92 23.07 35.99
C THR A 550 -33.48 23.87 34.83
N TYR A 551 -34.69 24.42 34.99
CA TYR A 551 -35.30 25.32 34.01
C TYR A 551 -34.71 26.74 34.04
N ASN A 552 -33.68 26.97 34.87
CA ASN A 552 -32.98 28.25 34.94
C ASN A 552 -31.75 28.21 34.01
N ILE A 553 -31.70 29.15 33.06
CA ILE A 553 -30.61 29.29 32.08
C ILE A 553 -29.25 29.57 32.75
N ASP A 554 -29.26 30.12 33.97
CA ASP A 554 -28.06 30.47 34.73
C ASP A 554 -27.65 29.40 35.76
N CYS A 555 -28.41 28.30 35.87
CA CYS A 555 -28.13 27.19 36.80
C CYS A 555 -27.99 27.60 38.28
N GLU A 556 -28.70 28.63 38.73
CA GLU A 556 -28.63 29.15 40.11
C GLU A 556 -29.24 28.15 41.12
N GLY A 557 -28.49 27.79 42.17
CA GLY A 557 -28.94 26.84 43.21
C GLY A 557 -28.62 25.37 42.96
N ARG A 558 -27.78 25.05 41.97
CA ARG A 558 -27.14 23.71 41.88
C ARG A 558 -26.36 23.39 43.17
N PRO A 559 -26.27 22.12 43.60
CA PRO A 559 -25.43 21.73 44.73
C PRO A 559 -23.98 22.21 44.60
#